data_AF-A0A7X8WZI6-F1
#
_entry.id   AF-A0A7X8WZI6-F1
#
_cell.length_a   1.000
_cell.length_b   1.000
_cell.length_c   1.000
_cell.angle_alpha   90.00
_cell.angle_beta   90.00
_cell.angle_gamma   90.00
#
_symmetry.space_group_name_H-M   'P 1'
#
loop_
_entity.id
_entity.type
_entity.pdbx_description
1 polymer ?
#
loop_
_entity_poly.entity_id
_entity_poly.type
_entity_poly.pdbx_seq_one_letter_code
_entity_poly.pdbx_strand_id
1 'polypeptide(L)'
;MGFVKCECCEEFQRYYERNEAVRVWVRDVVDYTPANQPPFGLDGSGVFRIAEIGCNCMVLIMLNPEENYSPWREYVVKCKDIVAMRGGPLNINNG
;
A
#
# COMPACT_ATOMS: atom_id res chain seq x y z
N MET A 1 18.67 5.53 25.42
CA MET A 1 18.68 5.98 24.02
C MET A 1 17.28 5.76 23.49
N GLY A 2 16.50 6.84 23.31
CA GLY A 2 15.13 6.74 22.82
C GLY A 2 15.14 6.30 21.36
N PHE A 3 14.48 5.17 21.06
CA PHE A 3 14.25 4.77 19.68
C PHE A 3 13.45 5.88 19.00
N VAL A 4 14.06 6.56 18.03
CA VAL A 4 13.35 7.49 17.14
C VAL A 4 12.32 6.64 16.42
N LYS A 5 11.07 6.70 16.88
CA LYS A 5 9.99 5.90 16.32
C LYS A 5 9.73 6.40 14.91
N CYS A 6 9.93 5.53 13.94
CA CYS A 6 9.84 5.90 12.53
C CYS A 6 8.38 6.13 12.13
N GLU A 7 8.14 7.17 11.31
CA GLU A 7 6.82 7.73 10.99
C GLU A 7 5.86 6.70 10.37
N CYS A 8 6.34 5.86 9.43
CA CYS A 8 5.54 4.77 8.86
C CYS A 8 5.26 3.62 9.84
N CYS A 9 6.19 3.35 10.76
CA CYS A 9 6.15 2.15 11.59
C CYS A 9 5.03 2.22 12.63
N GLU A 10 4.80 3.37 13.26
CA GLU A 10 3.74 3.44 14.29
C GLU A 10 2.33 3.32 13.71
N GLU A 11 2.05 3.92 12.54
CA GLU A 11 0.70 3.94 11.98
C GLU A 11 0.36 2.72 11.11
N PHE A 12 1.33 2.20 10.36
CA PHE A 12 1.06 1.18 9.33
C PHE A 12 1.53 -0.22 9.69
N GLN A 13 2.34 -0.40 10.75
CA GLN A 13 2.83 -1.72 11.17
C GLN A 13 1.71 -2.70 11.45
N ARG A 14 0.59 -2.23 12.03
CA ARG A 14 -0.58 -3.09 12.29
C ARG A 14 -1.11 -3.79 11.03
N TYR A 15 -1.05 -3.13 9.87
CA TYR A 15 -1.55 -3.67 8.61
C TYR A 15 -0.60 -4.73 8.05
N TYR A 16 0.71 -4.51 8.23
CA TYR A 16 1.74 -5.46 7.86
C TYR A 16 1.67 -6.73 8.73
N GLU A 17 1.58 -6.59 10.05
CA GLU A 17 1.51 -7.73 10.99
C GLU A 17 0.25 -8.58 10.78
N ARG A 18 -0.87 -7.94 10.42
CA ARG A 18 -2.14 -8.63 10.13
C ARG A 18 -2.25 -9.14 8.70
N ASN A 19 -1.26 -8.86 7.87
CA ASN A 19 -1.27 -9.20 6.45
C ASN A 19 -2.56 -8.71 5.74
N GLU A 20 -3.01 -7.50 6.09
CA GLU A 20 -4.27 -6.94 5.59
C GLU A 20 -4.11 -6.37 4.18
N ALA A 21 -5.19 -6.41 3.41
CA ALA A 21 -5.30 -5.60 2.22
C ALA A 21 -5.53 -4.15 2.63
N VAL A 22 -4.72 -3.25 2.09
CA VAL A 22 -4.75 -1.83 2.36
C VAL A 22 -5.10 -1.04 1.12
N ARG A 23 -5.91 -0.02 1.29
CA ARG A 23 -6.08 1.07 0.33
C ARG A 23 -5.26 2.24 0.82
N VAL A 24 -4.52 2.87 -0.08
CA VAL A 24 -3.57 3.93 0.25
C VAL A 24 -3.97 5.19 -0.50
N TRP A 25 -3.99 6.31 0.20
CA TRP A 25 -4.16 7.64 -0.36
C TRP A 25 -2.85 8.39 -0.20
N VAL A 26 -2.32 8.94 -1.28
CA VAL A 26 -1.14 9.80 -1.25
C VAL A 26 -1.47 11.21 -1.76
N ARG A 27 -0.72 12.18 -1.28
CA ARG A 27 -0.95 13.62 -1.49
C ARG A 27 -0.68 14.05 -2.94
N ASP A 28 0.33 13.45 -3.54
CA ASP A 28 0.75 13.70 -4.92
C ASP A 28 1.20 12.38 -5.53
N VAL A 29 0.63 12.02 -6.68
CA VAL A 29 1.06 10.88 -7.49
C VAL A 29 1.62 11.47 -8.77
N VAL A 30 2.95 11.45 -8.91
CA VAL A 30 3.55 11.77 -10.20
C VAL A 30 3.45 10.53 -11.09
N ASP A 31 2.41 10.49 -11.92
CA ASP A 31 2.16 9.39 -12.86
C ASP A 31 3.02 9.57 -14.12
N TYR A 32 4.07 8.75 -14.23
CA TYR A 32 4.85 8.58 -15.46
C TYR A 32 4.46 7.28 -16.18
N THR A 33 3.30 6.73 -15.86
CA THR A 33 2.90 5.42 -16.32
C THR A 33 2.43 5.53 -17.77
N PRO A 34 2.93 4.71 -18.70
CA PRO A 34 2.42 4.73 -20.06
C PRO A 34 0.91 4.38 -20.05
N ALA A 35 0.13 5.05 -20.92
CA ALA A 35 -1.35 5.03 -20.91
C ALA A 35 -2.01 3.63 -21.04
N ASN A 36 -1.21 2.61 -21.30
CA ASN A 36 -1.59 1.20 -21.40
C ASN A 36 -1.43 0.42 -20.08
N GLN A 37 -1.07 1.10 -18.99
CA GLN A 37 -0.96 0.50 -17.66
C GLN A 37 -2.08 1.03 -16.74
N PRO A 38 -2.58 0.20 -15.81
CA PRO A 38 -3.56 0.62 -14.80
C PRO A 38 -3.04 1.84 -14.02
N PRO A 39 -3.92 2.74 -13.56
CA PRO A 39 -3.53 3.80 -12.64
C PRO A 39 -2.92 3.18 -11.37
N PHE A 40 -1.95 3.88 -10.77
CA PHE A 40 -1.21 3.43 -9.58
C PHE A 40 -2.11 2.98 -8.42
N GLY A 41 -3.36 3.48 -8.35
CA GLY A 41 -4.33 3.13 -7.33
C GLY A 41 -4.09 3.78 -5.96
N LEU A 42 -3.09 4.67 -5.88
CA LEU A 42 -2.69 5.41 -4.68
C LEU A 42 -3.63 6.59 -4.36
N ASP A 43 -4.74 6.71 -5.06
CA ASP A 43 -5.92 7.53 -4.75
C ASP A 43 -6.99 6.75 -3.94
N GLY A 44 -6.67 5.52 -3.53
CA GLY A 44 -7.57 4.61 -2.82
C GLY A 44 -8.44 3.71 -3.71
N SER A 45 -8.28 3.80 -5.03
CA SER A 45 -8.90 2.88 -6.00
C SER A 45 -8.20 1.52 -6.04
N GLY A 46 -6.89 1.49 -5.76
CA GLY A 46 -6.09 0.26 -5.71
C GLY A 46 -6.18 -0.46 -4.38
N VAL A 47 -6.00 -1.78 -4.43
CA VAL A 47 -5.83 -2.63 -3.26
C VAL A 47 -4.37 -3.08 -3.22
N PHE A 48 -3.73 -2.93 -2.08
CA PHE A 48 -2.33 -3.26 -1.89
C PHE A 48 -2.14 -4.16 -0.68
N ARG A 49 -0.98 -4.76 -0.59
CA ARG A 49 -0.45 -5.40 0.61
C ARG A 49 0.88 -4.74 0.95
N ILE A 50 1.13 -4.53 2.23
CA ILE A 50 2.44 -4.05 2.67
C ILE A 50 3.44 -5.21 2.58
N ALA A 51 4.49 -5.03 1.80
CA ALA A 51 5.58 -5.99 1.65
C ALA A 51 6.71 -5.72 2.64
N GLU A 52 7.05 -4.45 2.83
CA GLU A 52 8.10 -4.01 3.74
C GLU A 52 7.78 -2.61 4.28
N ILE A 53 8.13 -2.35 5.54
CA ILE A 53 8.03 -1.03 6.16
C ILE A 53 9.44 -0.57 6.56
N GLY A 54 9.91 0.49 5.92
CA GLY A 54 11.10 1.22 6.33
C GLY A 54 10.73 2.49 7.11
N CYS A 55 11.75 3.23 7.53
CA CYS A 55 11.52 4.41 8.36
C CYS A 55 10.93 5.61 7.63
N ASN A 56 11.28 5.79 6.36
CA ASN A 56 10.88 6.93 5.52
C ASN A 56 10.07 6.52 4.28
N CYS A 57 9.99 5.21 4.01
CA CYS A 57 9.27 4.64 2.89
C CYS A 57 8.72 3.26 3.24
N MET A 58 7.73 2.82 2.48
CA MET A 58 7.18 1.48 2.54
C MET A 58 7.03 0.91 1.14
N VAL A 59 7.14 -0.41 1.04
CA VAL A 59 6.93 -1.16 -0.18
C VAL A 59 5.52 -1.75 -0.16
N LEU A 60 4.74 -1.42 -1.18
CA LEU A 60 3.37 -1.87 -1.39
C LEU A 60 3.32 -2.77 -2.61
N ILE A 61 2.72 -3.94 -2.48
CA ILE A 61 2.39 -4.80 -3.61
C ILE A 61 0.93 -4.55 -3.97
N MET A 62 0.67 -4.03 -5.16
CA MET A 62 -0.66 -3.95 -5.74
C MET A 62 -1.19 -5.36 -5.98
N LEU A 63 -2.41 -5.58 -5.53
CA LEU A 63 -3.12 -6.84 -5.68
C LEU A 63 -4.14 -6.67 -6.80
N ASN A 64 -4.18 -7.62 -7.73
CA ASN A 64 -5.18 -7.64 -8.79
C ASN A 64 -6.45 -8.36 -8.31
N PRO A 65 -7.56 -7.65 -8.01
CA PRO A 65 -8.80 -8.28 -7.56
C PRO A 65 -9.43 -9.19 -8.62
N GLU A 66 -9.18 -8.96 -9.91
CA GLU A 66 -9.70 -9.80 -11.00
C GLU A 66 -9.00 -11.16 -11.05
N GLU A 67 -7.76 -11.23 -10.56
CA GLU A 67 -6.95 -12.44 -10.48
C GLU A 67 -6.79 -12.92 -9.03
N ASN A 68 -7.88 -12.92 -8.26
CA ASN A 68 -7.91 -13.43 -6.89
C ASN A 68 -6.87 -12.76 -5.96
N TYR A 69 -6.72 -11.45 -6.08
CA TYR A 69 -5.74 -10.65 -5.32
C TYR A 69 -4.29 -11.11 -5.53
N SER A 70 -3.97 -11.65 -6.71
CA SER A 70 -2.60 -12.00 -7.06
C SER A 70 -1.69 -10.75 -7.04
N PRO A 71 -0.44 -10.89 -6.59
CA PRO A 71 0.52 -9.78 -6.58
C PRO A 71 0.82 -9.36 -8.02
N TRP A 72 0.58 -8.08 -8.33
CA TRP A 72 0.71 -7.55 -9.69
C TRP A 72 1.95 -6.67 -9.85
N ARG A 73 2.15 -5.70 -8.95
CA ARG A 73 3.24 -4.72 -9.06
C ARG A 73 3.67 -4.16 -7.71
N GLU A 74 4.96 -3.90 -7.57
CA GLU A 74 5.52 -3.25 -6.39
C GLU A 74 5.64 -1.74 -6.57
N TYR A 75 5.32 -1.02 -5.50
CA TYR A 75 5.40 0.43 -5.40
C TYR A 75 6.11 0.83 -4.13
N VAL A 76 7.04 1.79 -4.24
CA VAL A 76 7.70 2.39 -3.09
C VAL A 76 7.08 3.74 -2.84
N VAL A 77 6.41 3.91 -1.71
CA VAL A 77 5.79 5.17 -1.31
C VAL A 77 6.50 5.74 -0.09
N LYS A 78 6.68 7.06 -0.04
CA LYS A 78 7.28 7.74 1.11
C LYS A 78 6.21 7.99 2.16
N CYS A 79 6.55 7.80 3.44
CA CYS A 79 5.60 7.94 4.56
C CYS A 79 4.91 9.31 4.56
N LYS A 80 5.71 10.37 4.39
CA LYS A 80 5.26 11.77 4.38
C LYS A 80 4.23 12.10 3.29
N ASP A 81 4.19 11.28 2.23
CA ASP A 81 3.30 11.50 1.09
C ASP A 81 1.98 10.74 1.28
N ILE A 82 1.90 9.79 2.21
CA ILE A 82 0.68 9.07 2.57
C ILE A 82 -0.21 9.99 3.41
N VAL A 83 -1.42 10.24 2.93
CA VAL A 83 -2.42 11.04 3.66
C VAL A 83 -3.39 10.19 4.45
N ALA A 84 -3.63 8.95 4.01
CA ALA A 84 -4.47 8.00 4.71
C ALA A 84 -4.17 6.56 4.26
N MET A 85 -4.45 5.61 5.14
CA MET A 85 -4.47 4.19 4.81
C MET A 85 -5.67 3.52 5.47
N ARG A 86 -6.32 2.62 4.73
CA ARG A 86 -7.44 1.83 5.24
C ARG A 86 -7.18 0.37 4.96
N GLY A 87 -6.91 -0.38 6.02
CA GLY A 87 -6.87 -1.84 5.99
C GLY A 87 -8.26 -2.46 6.06
N GLY A 88 -8.37 -3.67 5.52
CA GLY A 88 -9.51 -4.56 5.68
C GLY A 88 -9.12 -6.00 5.35
N PRO A 89 -9.93 -6.97 5.80
CA PRO A 89 -9.75 -8.35 5.38
C PRO A 89 -9.83 -8.43 3.86
N LEU A 90 -8.95 -9.23 3.25
CA LEU A 90 -9.14 -9.67 1.87
C LEU A 90 -10.45 -10.45 1.83
N ASN A 91 -11.51 -9.86 1.26
CA ASN A 91 -12.67 -10.63 0.86
C ASN A 91 -12.27 -11.44 -0.38
N ILE A 92 -11.54 -12.52 -0.13
CA ILE A 92 -11.36 -13.60 -1.09
C ILE A 92 -12.77 -14.17 -1.22
N ASN A 93 -13.52 -13.74 -2.24
CA ASN A 93 -14.76 -14.41 -2.62
C ASN A 93 -14.35 -15.82 -3.06
N ASN A 94 -14.26 -16.75 -2.10
CA ASN A 94 -14.29 -18.17 -2.40
C ASN A 94 -15.69 -18.46 -2.94
N GLY A 95 -15.83 -18.40 -4.26
CA GLY A 95 -16.91 -19.04 -4.99
C GLY A 95 -16.76 -20.54 -4.99
#